data_AF-A0A7X6ZQU2-F1
#
_entry.id   AF-A0A7X6ZQU2-F1
#
_cell.length_a   1.000
_cell.length_b   1.000
_cell.length_c   1.000
_cell.angle_alpha   90.00
_cell.angle_beta   90.00
_cell.angle_gamma   90.00
#
_symmetry.space_group_name_H-M   'P 1'
#
loop_
_entity.id
_entity.type
_entity.pdbx_description
1 polymer ?
#
loop_
_entity_poly.entity_id
_entity_poly.type
_entity_poly.pdbx_seq_one_letter_code
_entity_poly.pdbx_strand_id
1 'polypeptide(L)'
;IHLLPALPSCWRDGRASGLRARGGFTVAMDWSAGKLVRATISASLTGVCTLRDADPEWKITDEAGNLVETRSPRKGLMEFNVAANSIYHILSN
;
A
#
# COMPACT_ATOMS: atom_id res chain seq x y z
N ILE A 1 3.25 4.76 -5.43
CA ILE A 1 3.79 3.44 -5.07
C ILE A 1 3.08 2.40 -5.91
N HIS A 2 3.82 1.48 -6.52
CA HIS A 2 3.25 0.33 -7.24
C HIS A 2 3.50 -0.91 -6.38
N LEU A 3 2.45 -1.65 -6.04
CA LEU A 3 2.57 -2.85 -5.23
C LEU A 3 2.60 -4.06 -6.15
N LEU A 4 3.63 -4.89 -6.02
CA LEU A 4 3.83 -6.11 -6.83
C LEU A 4 3.74 -5.91 -8.37
N PRO A 5 4.36 -4.86 -8.96
CA PRO A 5 4.19 -4.57 -10.39
C PRO A 5 4.74 -5.66 -11.33
N ALA A 6 5.66 -6.50 -10.82
CA ALA A 6 6.35 -7.53 -11.59
C ALA A 6 6.63 -8.77 -10.73
N LEU A 7 5.66 -9.19 -9.90
CA LEU A 7 5.81 -10.41 -9.11
C LEU A 7 5.93 -11.63 -10.05
N PRO A 8 7.04 -12.40 -10.01
CA PRO A 8 7.18 -13.60 -10.82
C PRO A 8 6.09 -14.63 -10.48
N SER A 9 5.55 -15.32 -11.49
CA SER A 9 4.49 -16.32 -11.30
C SER A 9 4.91 -17.52 -10.43
N CYS A 10 6.22 -17.78 -10.30
CA CYS A 10 6.75 -18.81 -9.42
C CYS A 10 6.71 -18.44 -7.93
N TRP A 11 6.58 -17.15 -7.58
CA TRP A 11 6.50 -16.68 -6.19
C TRP A 11 5.05 -16.58 -5.74
N ARG A 12 4.46 -17.74 -5.48
CA ARG A 12 3.06 -17.84 -5.07
C ARG A 12 2.80 -17.12 -3.75
N ASP A 13 3.66 -17.31 -2.77
CA ASP A 13 3.48 -16.78 -1.42
C ASP A 13 4.80 -16.18 -0.93
N GLY A 14 4.72 -15.10 -0.18
CA GLY A 14 5.92 -14.45 0.35
C GLY A 14 5.66 -13.11 1.02
N ARG A 15 6.75 -12.53 1.54
CA ARG A 15 6.79 -11.23 2.19
C ARG A 15 8.04 -10.48 1.75
N ALA A 16 7.91 -9.17 1.59
CA ALA A 16 9.02 -8.24 1.42
C ALA A 16 8.83 -7.06 2.37
N SER A 17 9.87 -6.62 3.07
CA SER A 17 9.81 -5.53 4.05
C SER A 17 11.00 -4.60 3.94
N GLY A 18 10.81 -3.33 4.33
CA GLY A 18 11.88 -2.33 4.33
C GLY A 18 12.16 -1.72 2.94
N LEU A 19 11.25 -1.90 1.98
CA LEU A 19 11.39 -1.34 0.64
C LEU A 19 11.20 0.17 0.70
N ARG A 20 12.14 0.95 0.19
CA ARG A 20 12.01 2.41 0.13
C ARG A 20 11.38 2.85 -1.18
N ALA A 21 10.36 3.68 -1.09
CA ALA A 21 9.72 4.33 -2.23
C ALA A 21 9.91 5.85 -2.18
N ARG A 22 9.87 6.49 -3.36
CA ARG A 22 9.98 7.94 -3.50
C ARG A 22 8.87 8.65 -2.73
N GLY A 23 9.19 9.79 -2.11
CA GLY A 23 8.26 10.55 -1.26
C GLY A 23 8.40 10.27 0.24
N GLY A 24 9.45 9.55 0.67
CA GLY A 24 9.69 9.25 2.07
C GLY A 24 8.83 8.10 2.60
N PHE A 25 8.56 7.11 1.76
CA PHE A 25 7.75 5.95 2.14
C PHE A 25 8.62 4.71 2.33
N THR A 26 8.35 3.96 3.40
CA THR A 26 8.85 2.60 3.60
C THR A 26 7.68 1.64 3.48
N VAL A 27 7.85 0.60 2.67
CA VAL A 27 6.78 -0.33 2.30
C VAL A 27 7.17 -1.75 2.74
N ALA A 28 6.21 -2.44 3.32
CA ALA A 28 6.21 -3.88 3.47
C ALA A 28 4.98 -4.47 2.77
N MET A 29 5.11 -5.65 2.18
CA MET A 29 4.07 -6.33 1.42
C MET A 29 4.08 -7.82 1.76
N ASP A 30 2.89 -8.37 1.88
CA ASP A 30 2.57 -9.78 2.00
C ASP A 30 1.70 -10.18 0.82
N TRP A 31 2.02 -11.30 0.20
CA TRP A 31 1.23 -11.85 -0.88
C TRP A 31 1.03 -13.34 -0.70
N SER A 32 -0.11 -13.82 -1.21
CA SER A 32 -0.46 -15.23 -1.28
C SER A 32 -1.19 -15.52 -2.58
N ALA A 33 -0.97 -16.71 -3.14
CA ALA A 33 -1.48 -17.10 -4.46
C ALA A 33 -1.20 -16.06 -5.57
N GLY A 34 -0.07 -15.36 -5.50
CA GLY A 34 0.34 -14.32 -6.46
C GLY A 34 -0.43 -12.99 -6.33
N LYS A 35 -1.24 -12.82 -5.28
CA LYS A 35 -2.00 -11.60 -5.00
C LYS A 35 -1.54 -10.96 -3.70
N LEU A 36 -1.55 -9.64 -3.65
CA LEU A 36 -1.35 -8.92 -2.39
C LEU A 36 -2.39 -9.45 -1.37
N VAL A 37 -1.98 -9.55 -0.11
CA VAL A 37 -2.83 -9.84 1.06
C VAL A 37 -2.82 -8.65 2.00
N ARG A 38 -1.64 -8.12 2.26
CA ARG A 38 -1.44 -6.96 3.12
C ARG A 38 -0.26 -6.13 2.61
N ALA A 39 -0.37 -4.81 2.69
CA ALA A 39 0.78 -3.94 2.65
C ALA A 39 0.79 -3.01 3.85
N THR A 40 1.98 -2.59 4.26
CA THR A 40 2.18 -1.59 5.31
C THR A 40 3.02 -0.48 4.73
N ILE A 41 2.54 0.75 4.84
CA ILE A 41 3.19 1.95 4.36
C ILE A 41 3.50 2.83 5.56
N SER A 42 4.79 3.00 5.85
CA SER A 42 5.26 4.00 6.80
C SER A 42 5.63 5.27 6.03
N ALA A 43 5.02 6.39 6.40
CA ALA A 43 5.30 7.70 5.82
C ALA A 43 6.23 8.48 6.77
N SER A 44 7.38 8.91 6.27
CA SER A 44 8.29 9.79 7.02
C SER A 44 7.95 11.28 6.87
N LEU A 45 7.09 11.63 5.91
CA LEU A 45 6.68 13.00 5.59
C LEU A 45 5.16 13.08 5.49
N THR A 46 4.60 14.23 5.88
CA THR A 46 3.19 14.56 5.66
C THR A 46 2.97 14.89 4.18
N GLY A 47 1.87 14.41 3.61
CA GLY A 47 1.55 14.66 2.21
C GLY A 47 0.46 13.74 1.68
N VAL A 48 0.54 13.40 0.39
CA VAL A 48 -0.39 12.49 -0.28
C VAL A 48 0.37 11.24 -0.71
N CYS A 49 -0.13 10.08 -0.32
CA CYS A 49 0.35 8.80 -0.83
C CYS A 49 -0.51 8.36 -2.02
N THR A 50 0.11 8.27 -3.20
CA THR A 50 -0.54 7.77 -4.41
C THR A 50 -0.18 6.31 -4.64
N LEU A 51 -1.15 5.41 -4.61
CA LEU A 51 -1.05 4.01 -5.01
C LEU A 51 -1.44 3.86 -6.48
N ARG A 52 -0.66 3.08 -7.21
CA ARG A 52 -0.87 2.75 -8.63
C ARG A 52 -1.17 1.26 -8.76
N ASP A 53 -1.97 0.95 -9.76
CA ASP A 53 -2.59 -0.36 -9.99
C ASP A 53 -3.34 -0.84 -8.75
N ALA A 54 -3.94 0.12 -8.02
CA ALA A 54 -4.69 -0.14 -6.82
C ALA A 54 -6.01 -0.83 -7.15
N ASP A 55 -6.30 -1.91 -6.40
CA ASP A 55 -7.60 -2.56 -6.45
C ASP A 55 -8.63 -1.69 -5.70
N PRO A 56 -9.81 -1.40 -6.28
CA PRO A 56 -10.87 -0.66 -5.58
C PRO A 56 -11.37 -1.34 -4.30
N GLU A 57 -11.14 -2.65 -4.12
CA GLU A 57 -11.52 -3.37 -2.90
C GLU A 57 -10.51 -3.20 -1.75
N TRP A 58 -9.35 -2.58 -2.01
CA TRP A 58 -8.36 -2.36 -0.97
C TRP A 58 -8.87 -1.39 0.09
N LYS A 59 -8.76 -1.82 1.35
CA LYS A 59 -9.09 -1.01 2.52
C LYS A 59 -7.82 -0.44 3.11
N ILE A 60 -7.80 0.87 3.30
CA ILE A 60 -6.69 1.58 3.93
C ILE A 60 -7.10 1.96 5.34
N THR A 61 -6.33 1.48 6.31
CA THR A 61 -6.50 1.86 7.73
C THR A 61 -5.26 2.56 8.25
N ASP A 62 -5.42 3.40 9.26
CA ASP A 62 -4.31 3.91 10.06
C ASP A 62 -3.81 2.86 11.07
N GLU A 63 -2.84 3.23 11.90
CA GLU A 63 -2.30 2.40 12.99
C GLU A 63 -3.35 2.06 14.06
N ALA A 64 -4.34 2.93 14.26
CA ALA A 64 -5.44 2.73 15.20
C ALA A 64 -6.57 1.85 14.62
N GLY A 65 -6.49 1.47 13.35
CA GLY A 65 -7.50 0.66 12.65
C GLY A 65 -8.66 1.46 12.09
N ASN A 66 -8.61 2.80 12.11
CA ASN A 66 -9.64 3.63 11.49
C ASN A 66 -9.47 3.63 9.97
N LEU A 67 -10.59 3.57 9.25
CA LEU A 67 -10.58 3.70 7.80
C LEU A 67 -10.14 5.11 7.40
N VAL A 68 -9.13 5.19 6.54
CA VAL A 68 -8.62 6.45 5.99
C VAL A 68 -9.40 6.77 4.73
N GLU A 69 -9.82 8.03 4.57
CA GLU A 69 -10.47 8.48 3.36
C GLU A 69 -9.53 8.35 2.15
N THR A 70 -9.99 7.59 1.16
CA THR A 70 -9.27 7.38 -0.11
C THR A 70 -9.99 8.11 -1.24
N ARG A 71 -9.23 8.81 -2.08
CA ARG A 71 -9.71 9.40 -3.33
C ARG A 71 -9.21 8.56 -4.50
N SER A 72 -10.11 8.18 -5.40
CA SER A 72 -9.76 7.40 -6.61
C SER A 72 -10.08 8.20 -7.87
N PRO A 73 -9.19 9.13 -8.30
CA PRO A 73 -9.48 10.04 -9.41
C PRO A 73 -9.63 9.32 -10.75
N ARG A 74 -9.08 8.11 -10.91
CA ARG A 74 -9.30 7.22 -12.06
C ARG A 74 -9.05 5.77 -11.67
N LYS A 75 -9.50 4.83 -12.50
CA LYS A 75 -9.29 3.39 -12.30
C LYS A 75 -7.80 3.07 -12.11
N GLY A 76 -7.48 2.28 -11.08
CA GLY A 76 -6.11 1.89 -10.75
C GLY A 76 -5.24 2.98 -10.11
N LEU A 77 -5.82 4.13 -9.76
CA LEU A 77 -5.11 5.21 -9.04
C LEU A 77 -5.89 5.54 -7.77
N MET A 78 -5.26 5.33 -6.61
CA MET A 78 -5.86 5.61 -5.30
C MET A 78 -4.92 6.53 -4.53
N GLU A 79 -5.47 7.56 -3.90
CA GLU A 79 -4.74 8.59 -3.19
C GLU A 79 -5.32 8.77 -1.80
N PHE A 80 -4.46 8.90 -0.80
CA PHE A 80 -4.89 9.18 0.56
C PHE A 80 -3.88 10.09 1.25
N ASN A 81 -4.38 10.87 2.21
CA ASN A 81 -3.54 11.76 2.97
C ASN A 81 -2.73 10.95 3.99
N VAL A 82 -1.46 11.31 4.14
CA VAL A 82 -0.54 10.72 5.09
C VAL A 82 0.04 11.79 6.01
N ALA A 83 0.23 11.45 7.26
CA ALA A 83 0.97 12.26 8.22
C ALA A 83 2.41 11.73 8.38
N ALA A 84 3.33 12.64 8.70
CA ALA A 84 4.71 12.28 9.00
C ALA A 84 4.79 11.36 10.23
N ASN A 85 5.65 10.36 10.13
CA ASN A 85 5.87 9.33 11.15
C ASN A 85 4.62 8.49 11.45
N SER A 86 3.72 8.34 10.48
CA SER A 86 2.53 7.50 10.60
C SER A 86 2.62 6.24 9.76
N ILE A 87 1.91 5.21 10.19
CA ILE A 87 1.83 3.91 9.53
C ILE A 87 0.40 3.69 9.05
N TYR A 88 0.30 3.17 7.83
CA TYR A 88 -0.93 2.84 7.17
C TYR A 88 -0.91 1.37 6.74
N HIS A 89 -2.03 0.68 6.89
CA HIS A 89 -2.19 -0.69 6.45
C HIS A 89 -3.15 -0.74 5.27
N ILE A 90 -2.76 -1.46 4.24
CA ILE A 90 -3.59 -1.79 3.09
C ILE A 90 -3.94 -3.26 3.22
N LEU A 91 -5.23 -3.56 3.20
CA LEU A 91 -5.74 -4.92 3.22
C LEU A 91 -6.48 -5.16 1.89
N SER A 92 -6.09 -6.23 1.19
CA SER A 92 -6.88 -6.75 0.08
C SER A 92 -7.86 -7.78 0.63
N ASN A 93 -9.11 -7.71 0.17
CA ASN A 93 -10.14 -8.67 0.54
C ASN A 93 -10.06 -9.96 -0.30
#